data_AF-A0AAD7CDJ0-F1
#
_entry.id   AF-A0AAD7CDJ0-F1
#
_cell.length_a   1.000
_cell.length_b   1.000
_cell.length_c   1.000
_cell.angle_alpha   90.00
_cell.angle_beta   90.00
_cell.angle_gamma   90.00
#
_symmetry.space_group_name_H-M   'P 1'
#
loop_
_entity.id
_entity.type
_entity.pdbx_description
1 polymer ?
#
loop_
_entity_poly.entity_id
_entity_poly.type
_entity_poly.pdbx_seq_one_letter_code
_entity_poly.pdbx_strand_id
1 'polypeptide(L)'
;MQQFFTGLSLPALRRFKLYGGVEEPQPLDSFAPFLAVAPRLEYLNIASAHFEQGVLADFLRGLPSLQQLHLRFPDVLKDEFLDCITPTDSDDSAHCCPDLRELTLSHCVGFSDAALLRFIKAKMTPRTGHRLESFEGKFGRKMQLDLRAELQPHVDAGFRLSLKYDGSYDASGPWHGLSSIPWAADW
;
A
#
# COMPACT_ATOMS: atom_id res chain seq x y z
N MET A 1 -17.21 19.36 0.24
CA MET A 1 -15.79 19.00 0.43
C MET A 1 -14.78 19.88 -0.31
N GLN A 2 -15.16 20.62 -1.36
CA GLN A 2 -14.23 21.52 -2.10
C GLN A 2 -13.63 22.67 -1.26
N GLN A 3 -14.19 23.01 -0.10
CA GLN A 3 -13.76 24.17 0.69
C GLN A 3 -12.51 23.94 1.57
N PHE A 4 -12.03 22.70 1.75
CA PHE A 4 -10.90 22.43 2.67
C PHE A 4 -9.51 22.72 2.07
N PHE A 5 -9.38 22.87 0.75
CA PHE A 5 -8.07 22.87 0.09
C PHE A 5 -7.66 24.19 -0.56
N THR A 6 -8.46 25.25 -0.49
CA THR A 6 -8.23 26.51 -1.21
C THR A 6 -7.04 27.36 -0.70
N GLY A 7 -6.15 26.79 0.12
CA GLY A 7 -4.93 27.46 0.59
C GLY A 7 -3.70 26.56 0.72
N LEU A 8 -3.79 25.29 0.34
CA LEU A 8 -2.65 24.37 0.41
C LEU A 8 -1.82 24.46 -0.87
N SER A 9 -0.55 24.83 -0.75
CA SER A 9 0.43 24.69 -1.83
C SER A 9 0.79 23.21 -1.99
N LEU A 10 -0.01 22.51 -2.79
CA LEU A 10 0.14 21.08 -3.08
C LEU A 10 1.50 20.70 -3.72
N PRO A 11 2.19 21.55 -4.51
CA PRO A 11 3.49 21.20 -5.08
C PRO A 11 4.59 20.94 -4.03
N ALA A 12 4.44 21.48 -2.81
CA ALA A 12 5.38 21.26 -1.70
C ALA A 12 4.96 20.12 -0.78
N LEU A 13 3.79 19.50 -0.99
CA LEU A 13 3.27 18.44 -0.14
C LEU A 13 4.18 17.21 -0.21
N ARG A 14 4.77 16.84 0.93
CA ARG A 14 5.63 15.65 1.06
C ARG A 14 4.93 14.48 1.71
N ARG A 15 3.93 14.74 2.56
CA ARG A 15 3.26 13.70 3.35
C ARG A 15 1.76 13.93 3.29
N PHE A 16 1.02 12.87 2.98
CA PHE A 16 -0.43 12.91 2.93
C PHE A 16 -0.99 11.68 3.64
N LYS A 17 -2.05 11.91 4.42
CA LYS A 17 -2.77 10.87 5.17
C LYS A 17 -4.25 11.03 4.85
N LEU A 18 -4.85 9.98 4.33
CA LEU A 18 -6.27 9.88 4.03
C LEU A 18 -6.88 8.81 4.95
N TYR A 19 -7.79 9.25 5.82
CA TYR A 19 -8.55 8.37 6.69
C TYR A 19 -10.02 8.47 6.28
N GLY A 20 -10.59 7.37 5.79
CA GLY A 20 -12.03 7.26 5.61
C GLY A 20 -12.70 6.85 6.93
N GLY A 21 -13.96 7.27 7.11
CA GLY A 21 -14.80 6.70 8.14
C GLY A 21 -15.16 5.26 7.78
N VAL A 22 -15.31 4.40 8.79
CA VAL A 22 -15.77 3.01 8.57
C VAL A 22 -17.20 2.98 8.03
N GLU A 23 -18.02 3.97 8.42
CA GLU A 23 -19.43 4.04 8.04
C GLU A 23 -19.66 4.72 6.68
N GLU A 24 -18.82 5.70 6.33
CA GLU A 24 -18.90 6.43 5.06
C GLU A 24 -17.49 6.51 4.44
N PRO A 25 -17.04 5.46 3.74
CA PRO A 25 -15.77 5.49 3.06
C PRO A 25 -15.80 6.57 1.98
N GLN A 26 -14.79 7.44 2.03
CA GLN A 26 -14.60 8.49 1.05
C GLN A 26 -14.03 7.89 -0.24
N PRO A 27 -14.62 8.14 -1.42
CA PRO A 27 -14.10 7.62 -2.67
C PRO A 27 -12.76 8.30 -3.00
N LEU A 28 -11.74 7.48 -3.28
CA LEU A 28 -10.39 7.96 -3.61
C LEU A 28 -10.38 8.89 -4.84
N ASP A 29 -11.31 8.70 -5.77
CA ASP A 29 -11.51 9.55 -6.96
C ASP A 29 -11.69 11.02 -6.63
N SER A 30 -12.29 11.32 -5.47
CA SER A 30 -12.48 12.70 -5.03
C SER A 30 -11.15 13.39 -4.68
N PHE A 31 -10.09 12.62 -4.44
CA PHE A 31 -8.76 13.10 -4.08
C PHE A 31 -7.77 13.06 -5.25
N ALA A 32 -8.06 12.31 -6.32
CA ALA A 32 -7.15 12.15 -7.46
C ALA A 32 -6.73 13.49 -8.10
N PRO A 33 -7.62 14.48 -8.35
CA PRO A 33 -7.22 15.77 -8.91
C PRO A 33 -6.25 16.55 -7.99
N PHE A 34 -6.38 16.40 -6.68
CA PHE A 34 -5.54 17.10 -5.70
C PHE A 34 -4.13 16.53 -5.63
N LEU A 35 -3.99 15.22 -5.84
CA LEU A 35 -2.69 14.56 -5.73
C LEU A 35 -1.95 14.50 -7.06
N ALA A 36 -2.65 14.64 -8.19
CA ALA A 36 -2.04 14.90 -9.49
C ALA A 36 -1.14 16.16 -9.50
N VAL A 37 -1.36 17.11 -8.58
CA VAL A 37 -0.55 18.32 -8.42
C VAL A 37 0.45 18.25 -7.25
N ALA A 38 0.67 17.07 -6.68
CA ALA A 38 1.62 16.81 -5.60
C ALA A 38 2.76 15.86 -6.04
N PRO A 39 3.55 16.20 -7.08
CA PRO A 39 4.58 15.31 -7.64
C PRO A 39 5.73 15.01 -6.66
N ARG A 40 5.83 15.78 -5.57
CA ARG A 40 6.87 15.66 -4.54
C ARG A 40 6.43 14.82 -3.33
N LEU A 41 5.27 14.19 -3.38
CA LEU A 41 4.75 13.38 -2.29
C LEU A 41 5.66 12.17 -2.07
N GLU A 42 6.20 12.05 -0.86
CA GLU A 42 7.12 10.98 -0.45
C GLU A 42 6.43 9.96 0.45
N TYR A 43 5.41 10.39 1.20
CA TYR A 43 4.65 9.56 2.13
C TYR A 43 3.15 9.63 1.85
N LEU A 44 2.53 8.47 1.70
CA LEU A 44 1.11 8.31 1.53
C LEU A 44 0.60 7.23 2.46
N ASN A 45 -0.40 7.57 3.25
CA ASN A 45 -1.14 6.63 4.07
C ASN A 45 -2.62 6.72 3.75
N ILE A 46 -3.21 5.61 3.33
CA ILE A 46 -4.63 5.49 3.03
C ILE A 46 -5.20 4.39 3.94
N ALA A 47 -6.14 4.77 4.78
CA ALA A 47 -6.82 3.86 5.68
C ALA A 47 -8.35 3.99 5.52
N SER A 48 -9.04 2.85 5.46
CA SER A 48 -10.50 2.79 5.41
C SER A 48 -11.11 3.60 4.26
N ALA A 49 -10.43 3.67 3.12
CA ALA A 49 -10.94 4.28 1.90
C ALA A 49 -11.47 3.19 0.97
N HIS A 50 -12.64 3.43 0.37
CA HIS A 50 -13.17 2.56 -0.67
C HIS A 50 -12.69 3.09 -2.02
N PHE A 51 -12.04 2.23 -2.80
CA PHE A 51 -11.60 2.56 -4.14
C PHE A 51 -11.60 1.32 -5.02
N GLU A 52 -11.85 1.53 -6.31
CA GLU A 52 -11.62 0.51 -7.31
C GLU A 52 -10.11 0.36 -7.53
N GLN A 53 -9.67 -0.88 -7.78
CA GLN A 53 -8.25 -1.20 -7.94
C GLN A 53 -7.58 -0.39 -9.07
N GLY A 54 -8.31 -0.15 -10.17
CA GLY A 54 -7.83 0.66 -11.29
C GLY A 54 -7.56 2.10 -10.89
N VAL A 55 -8.44 2.69 -10.08
CA VAL A 55 -8.29 4.06 -9.58
C VAL A 55 -7.03 4.21 -8.74
N LEU A 56 -6.77 3.28 -7.81
CA LEU A 56 -5.55 3.35 -7.00
C LEU A 56 -4.29 3.22 -7.86
N ALA A 57 -4.30 2.37 -8.89
CA ALA A 57 -3.16 2.22 -9.79
C ALA A 57 -2.89 3.53 -10.56
N ASP A 58 -3.92 4.09 -11.19
CA ASP A 58 -3.83 5.36 -11.92
C ASP A 58 -3.35 6.50 -11.00
N PHE A 59 -3.87 6.50 -9.78
CA PHE A 59 -3.50 7.44 -8.73
C PHE A 59 -2.02 7.32 -8.32
N LEU A 60 -1.51 6.10 -8.12
CA LEU A 60 -0.10 5.88 -7.77
C LEU A 60 0.86 6.19 -8.93
N ARG A 61 0.44 6.06 -10.20
CA ARG A 61 1.26 6.50 -11.34
C ARG A 61 1.54 8.00 -11.32
N GLY A 62 0.63 8.79 -10.76
CA GLY A 62 0.83 10.24 -10.57
C GLY A 62 1.84 10.61 -9.48
N LEU A 63 2.37 9.65 -8.73
CA LEU A 63 3.22 9.86 -7.55
C LEU A 63 4.60 9.22 -7.73
N PRO A 64 5.45 9.74 -8.65
CA PRO A 64 6.72 9.11 -8.99
C PRO A 64 7.72 9.14 -7.82
N SER A 65 7.69 10.17 -6.98
CA SER A 65 8.58 10.34 -5.83
C SER A 65 8.10 9.63 -4.55
N LEU A 66 7.05 8.81 -4.64
CA LEU A 66 6.50 8.14 -3.46
C LEU A 66 7.47 7.09 -2.92
N GLN A 67 7.90 7.26 -1.68
CA GLN A 67 8.86 6.38 -1.01
C GLN A 67 8.20 5.47 0.03
N GLN A 68 7.12 5.93 0.66
CA GLN A 68 6.42 5.21 1.71
C GLN A 68 4.93 5.13 1.40
N LEU A 69 4.41 3.90 1.27
CA LEU A 69 3.01 3.63 1.01
C LEU A 69 2.43 2.75 2.11
N HIS A 70 1.42 3.27 2.80
CA HIS A 70 0.69 2.56 3.84
C HIS A 70 -0.76 2.40 3.41
N LEU A 71 -1.20 1.16 3.28
CA LEU A 71 -2.58 0.82 2.91
C LEU A 71 -3.20 0.00 4.04
N ARG A 72 -4.36 0.44 4.54
CA ARG A 72 -5.08 -0.23 5.62
C ARG A 72 -6.56 -0.43 5.28
N PHE A 73 -7.04 -1.65 5.48
CA PHE A 73 -8.38 -2.12 5.07
C PHE A 73 -8.70 -1.96 3.58
N PRO A 74 -7.81 -2.34 2.65
CA PRO A 74 -8.15 -2.30 1.25
C PRO A 74 -8.76 -3.65 0.85
N ASP A 75 -10.01 -3.90 1.25
CA ASP A 75 -10.69 -5.19 1.06
C ASP A 75 -10.72 -5.67 -0.40
N VAL A 76 -10.57 -4.73 -1.33
CA VAL A 76 -10.68 -4.94 -2.77
C VAL A 76 -9.32 -5.22 -3.42
N LEU A 77 -8.20 -5.04 -2.71
CA LEU A 77 -6.89 -5.21 -3.31
C LEU A 77 -6.50 -6.68 -3.48
N LYS A 78 -6.14 -6.99 -4.71
CA LYS A 78 -5.73 -8.30 -5.20
C LYS A 78 -4.31 -8.22 -5.78
N ASP A 79 -3.80 -9.37 -6.19
CA ASP A 79 -2.45 -9.52 -6.74
C ASP A 79 -2.11 -8.52 -7.85
N GLU A 80 -3.07 -8.09 -8.67
CA GLU A 80 -2.80 -7.15 -9.78
C GLU A 80 -2.40 -5.74 -9.30
N PHE A 81 -2.70 -5.39 -8.04
CA PHE A 81 -2.18 -4.16 -7.45
C PHE A 81 -0.67 -4.23 -7.25
N LEU A 82 -0.18 -5.37 -6.75
CA LEU A 82 1.26 -5.59 -6.62
C LEU A 82 1.91 -5.54 -7.99
N ASP A 83 1.25 -6.05 -9.02
CA ASP A 83 1.76 -6.00 -10.39
C ASP A 83 1.93 -4.57 -10.91
N CYS A 84 1.04 -3.63 -10.57
CA CYS A 84 1.23 -2.21 -10.91
C CYS A 84 2.45 -1.60 -10.25
N ILE A 85 2.75 -1.93 -8.99
CA ILE A 85 3.93 -1.42 -8.27
C ILE A 85 5.18 -2.31 -8.44
N THR A 86 5.10 -3.40 -9.21
CA THR A 86 6.23 -4.30 -9.49
C THR A 86 6.90 -3.89 -10.81
N PRO A 87 8.23 -3.71 -10.86
CA PRO A 87 8.92 -3.49 -12.12
C PRO A 87 8.79 -4.75 -13.01
N THR A 88 8.47 -4.57 -14.29
CA THR A 88 8.41 -5.67 -15.26
C THR A 88 9.53 -5.54 -16.30
N ASP A 89 9.97 -6.67 -16.87
CA ASP A 89 11.06 -6.69 -17.86
C ASP A 89 10.76 -5.92 -19.15
N SER A 90 9.48 -5.68 -19.45
CA SER A 90 9.04 -5.15 -20.74
C SER A 90 8.96 -3.63 -20.81
N ASP A 91 8.81 -2.93 -19.68
CA ASP A 91 8.68 -1.47 -19.68
C ASP A 91 8.95 -0.88 -18.29
N ASP A 92 10.17 -0.36 -18.09
CA ASP A 92 10.56 0.30 -16.84
C ASP A 92 9.70 1.54 -16.54
N SER A 93 9.06 2.14 -17.55
CA SER A 93 8.24 3.34 -17.39
C SER A 93 6.78 3.06 -17.00
N ALA A 94 6.34 1.80 -17.06
CA ALA A 94 4.93 1.45 -16.86
C ALA A 94 4.53 1.19 -15.41
N HIS A 95 5.50 1.03 -14.50
CA HIS A 95 5.21 0.66 -13.11
C HIS A 95 5.06 1.87 -12.19
N CYS A 96 4.13 1.73 -11.25
CA CYS A 96 3.74 2.70 -10.27
C CYS A 96 4.83 2.84 -9.18
N CYS A 97 5.12 4.07 -8.73
CA CYS A 97 6.03 4.37 -7.61
C CYS A 97 7.44 3.73 -7.74
N PRO A 98 8.28 4.19 -8.69
CA PRO A 98 9.64 3.66 -8.88
C PRO A 98 10.54 3.86 -7.65
N ASP A 99 10.29 4.91 -6.86
CA ASP A 99 11.09 5.26 -5.67
C ASP A 99 10.59 4.60 -4.37
N LEU A 100 9.65 3.65 -4.46
CA LEU A 100 9.05 3.01 -3.29
C LEU A 100 10.08 2.19 -2.48
N ARG A 101 10.29 2.61 -1.23
CA ARG A 101 11.22 1.99 -0.27
C ARG A 101 10.51 1.24 0.84
N GLU A 102 9.32 1.67 1.21
CA GLU A 102 8.55 1.06 2.30
C GLU A 102 7.11 0.81 1.89
N LEU A 103 6.65 -0.43 2.08
CA LEU A 103 5.26 -0.80 1.87
C LEU A 103 4.69 -1.44 3.13
N THR A 104 3.58 -0.88 3.60
CA THR A 104 2.78 -1.44 4.68
C THR A 104 1.40 -1.81 4.18
N LEU A 105 1.04 -3.08 4.33
CA LEU A 105 -0.26 -3.65 4.00
C LEU A 105 -0.90 -4.15 5.29
N SER A 106 -1.98 -3.51 5.73
CA SER A 106 -2.64 -3.85 6.99
C SER A 106 -4.10 -4.24 6.78
N HIS A 107 -4.48 -5.39 7.33
CA HIS A 107 -5.78 -6.02 7.16
C HIS A 107 -6.14 -6.29 5.69
N CYS A 108 -5.15 -6.65 4.87
CA CYS A 108 -5.37 -7.06 3.49
C CYS A 108 -5.63 -8.58 3.46
N VAL A 109 -6.58 -9.02 2.63
CA VAL A 109 -6.90 -10.46 2.49
C VAL A 109 -6.73 -10.98 1.06
N GLY A 110 -6.74 -10.10 0.06
CA GLY A 110 -6.77 -10.50 -1.36
C GLY A 110 -5.43 -10.81 -2.00
N PHE A 111 -4.31 -10.62 -1.29
CA PHE A 111 -2.97 -10.94 -1.83
C PHE A 111 -2.59 -12.39 -1.58
N SER A 112 -2.08 -13.11 -2.57
CA SER A 112 -1.44 -14.41 -2.39
C SER A 112 0.01 -14.26 -1.89
N ASP A 113 0.53 -15.25 -1.17
CA ASP A 113 1.94 -15.22 -0.77
C ASP A 113 2.88 -15.30 -1.98
N ALA A 114 2.48 -16.01 -3.05
CA ALA A 114 3.27 -16.08 -4.28
C ALA A 114 3.43 -14.70 -4.95
N ALA A 115 2.36 -13.90 -5.01
CA ALA A 115 2.43 -12.55 -5.55
C ALA A 115 3.28 -11.63 -4.67
N LEU A 116 3.13 -11.71 -3.34
CA LEU A 116 3.98 -10.97 -2.40
C LEU A 116 5.47 -11.32 -2.57
N LEU A 117 5.79 -12.61 -2.70
CA LEU A 117 7.15 -13.06 -2.92
C LEU A 117 7.73 -12.51 -4.22
N ARG A 118 6.97 -12.58 -5.31
CA ARG A 118 7.36 -12.04 -6.62
C ARG A 118 7.63 -10.54 -6.55
N PHE A 119 6.71 -9.78 -5.97
CA PHE A 119 6.86 -8.33 -5.77
C PHE A 119 8.11 -7.99 -4.96
N ILE A 120 8.29 -8.61 -3.79
CA ILE A 120 9.41 -8.32 -2.90
C ILE A 120 10.73 -8.65 -3.60
N LYS A 121 10.86 -9.85 -4.21
CA LYS A 121 12.09 -10.23 -4.93
C LYS A 121 12.41 -9.24 -6.07
N ALA A 122 11.41 -8.85 -6.86
CA ALA A 122 11.59 -7.88 -7.94
C ALA A 122 12.07 -6.51 -7.43
N LYS A 123 11.53 -6.02 -6.30
CA LYS A 123 11.95 -4.75 -5.70
C LYS A 123 13.24 -4.84 -4.85
N MET A 124 13.72 -6.02 -4.50
CA MET A 124 15.03 -6.21 -3.85
C MET A 124 16.19 -6.06 -4.81
N THR A 125 15.98 -6.42 -6.08
CA THR A 125 16.97 -6.30 -7.16
C THR A 125 16.45 -5.38 -8.26
N PRO A 126 16.19 -4.10 -7.94
CA PRO A 126 15.62 -3.19 -8.90
C PRO A 126 16.61 -2.96 -10.05
N ARG A 127 16.11 -3.02 -11.29
CA ARG A 127 16.85 -2.53 -12.45
C ARG A 127 16.85 -1.00 -12.50
N THR A 128 15.78 -0.41 -12.02
CA THR A 128 15.50 1.03 -12.02
C THR A 128 14.87 1.44 -10.68
N GLY A 129 15.13 2.68 -10.24
CA GLY A 129 14.58 3.22 -9.00
C GLY A 129 15.29 2.74 -7.73
N HIS A 130 14.57 2.80 -6.61
CA HIS A 130 15.10 2.43 -5.31
C HIS A 130 14.74 0.99 -4.91
N ARG A 131 15.64 0.37 -4.15
CA ARG A 131 15.41 -0.94 -3.52
C ARG A 131 14.36 -0.78 -2.43
N LEU A 132 13.46 -1.75 -2.32
CA LEU A 132 12.57 -1.85 -1.16
C LEU A 132 13.40 -2.16 0.09
N GLU A 133 13.30 -1.30 1.10
CA GLU A 133 14.04 -1.40 2.37
C GLU A 133 13.21 -2.09 3.45
N SER A 134 11.87 -1.95 3.39
CA SER A 134 10.96 -2.47 4.40
C SER A 134 9.65 -2.97 3.79
N PHE A 135 9.18 -4.12 4.28
CA PHE A 135 7.84 -4.63 4.03
C PHE A 135 7.17 -5.05 5.35
N GLU A 136 5.99 -4.51 5.59
CA GLU A 136 5.13 -4.93 6.69
C GLU A 136 3.78 -5.42 6.15
N GLY A 137 3.44 -6.67 6.44
CA GLY A 137 2.17 -7.28 6.08
C GLY A 137 1.43 -7.81 7.30
N LYS A 138 0.22 -7.30 7.57
CA LYS A 138 -0.72 -7.83 8.56
C LYS A 138 -1.94 -8.35 7.82
N PHE A 139 -2.06 -9.66 7.69
CA PHE A 139 -3.04 -10.30 6.83
C PHE A 139 -4.14 -10.99 7.63
N GLY A 140 -5.38 -10.75 7.24
CA GLY A 140 -6.57 -11.44 7.77
C GLY A 140 -6.77 -12.84 7.16
N ARG A 141 -5.70 -13.56 6.84
CA ARG A 141 -5.78 -14.90 6.23
C ARG A 141 -4.73 -15.83 6.80
N LYS A 142 -4.83 -17.12 6.44
CA LYS A 142 -3.78 -18.10 6.74
C LYS A 142 -2.59 -17.90 5.80
N MET A 143 -1.41 -18.22 6.31
CA MET A 143 -0.19 -18.32 5.51
C MET A 143 -0.32 -19.50 4.54
N GLN A 144 0.03 -19.27 3.27
CA GLN A 144 0.05 -20.24 2.17
C GLN A 144 1.47 -20.68 1.84
N LEU A 145 2.44 -19.78 2.02
CA LEU A 145 3.87 -20.00 1.78
C LEU A 145 4.70 -19.37 2.91
N ASP A 146 5.79 -20.03 3.30
CA ASP A 146 6.74 -19.47 4.27
C ASP A 146 7.62 -18.39 3.60
N LEU A 147 7.05 -17.19 3.49
CA LEU A 147 7.75 -16.02 2.95
C LEU A 147 9.02 -15.67 3.71
N ARG A 148 9.08 -15.98 5.02
CA ARG A 148 10.26 -15.66 5.83
C ARG A 148 11.44 -16.54 5.40
N ALA A 149 11.23 -17.84 5.25
CA ALA A 149 12.27 -18.74 4.75
C ALA A 149 12.77 -18.32 3.36
N GLU A 150 11.85 -17.99 2.45
CA GLU A 150 12.17 -17.57 1.08
C GLU A 150 12.93 -16.23 0.98
N LEU A 151 12.70 -15.33 1.94
CA LEU A 151 13.29 -13.98 1.96
C LEU A 151 14.46 -13.85 2.94
N GLN A 152 14.82 -14.92 3.65
CA GLN A 152 15.86 -14.90 4.68
C GLN A 152 17.20 -14.32 4.17
N PRO A 153 17.71 -14.67 2.96
CA PRO A 153 18.95 -14.08 2.47
C PRO A 153 18.89 -12.55 2.32
N HIS A 154 17.70 -12.01 2.01
CA HIS A 154 17.51 -10.56 1.89
C HIS A 154 17.43 -9.90 3.26
N VAL A 155 16.79 -10.56 4.24
CA VAL A 155 16.73 -10.10 5.64
C VAL A 155 18.13 -10.04 6.25
N ASP A 156 18.95 -11.07 6.02
CA ASP A 156 20.35 -11.09 6.45
C ASP A 156 21.17 -9.97 5.80
N ALA A 157 20.79 -9.56 4.58
CA ALA A 157 21.35 -8.41 3.87
C ALA A 157 20.70 -7.05 4.24
N GLY A 158 19.96 -6.99 5.35
CA GLY A 158 19.42 -5.75 5.94
C GLY A 158 17.98 -5.38 5.53
N PHE A 159 17.26 -6.24 4.79
CA PHE A 159 15.84 -6.00 4.51
C PHE A 159 14.97 -6.17 5.76
N ARG A 160 14.11 -5.20 6.04
CA ARG A 160 13.16 -5.28 7.16
C ARG A 160 11.88 -5.99 6.72
N LEU A 161 11.64 -7.19 7.26
CA LEU A 161 10.45 -7.98 6.99
C LEU A 161 9.63 -8.21 8.26
N SER A 162 8.40 -7.72 8.27
CA SER A 162 7.40 -7.97 9.32
C SER A 162 6.16 -8.60 8.72
N LEU A 163 5.81 -9.81 9.16
CA LEU A 163 4.66 -10.56 8.66
C LEU A 163 3.83 -11.04 9.84
N LYS A 164 2.52 -10.79 9.78
CA LYS A 164 1.54 -11.26 10.74
C LYS A 164 0.34 -11.83 10.01
N TYR A 165 -0.06 -13.03 10.40
CA TYR A 165 -1.23 -13.73 9.86
C TYR A 165 -2.20 -13.99 11.00
N ASP A 166 -3.38 -13.36 10.93
CA ASP A 166 -4.32 -13.37 12.05
C ASP A 166 -5.30 -14.54 11.97
N GLY A 167 -5.34 -15.29 10.85
CA GLY A 167 -6.04 -16.58 10.65
C GLY A 167 -7.55 -16.61 10.92
N SER A 168 -8.15 -15.50 11.35
CA SER A 168 -9.45 -15.40 12.03
C SER A 168 -10.48 -14.58 11.26
N TYR A 169 -10.11 -13.96 10.14
CA TYR A 169 -11.07 -13.27 9.28
C TYR A 169 -11.70 -14.27 8.30
N ASP A 170 -12.87 -14.79 8.67
CA ASP A 170 -13.80 -15.33 7.68
C ASP A 170 -14.33 -14.14 6.87
N ALA A 171 -13.91 -14.04 5.60
CA ALA A 171 -14.33 -12.98 4.67
C ALA A 171 -15.85 -12.98 4.39
N SER A 172 -16.60 -13.92 4.97
CA SER A 172 -18.06 -14.06 4.86
C SER A 172 -18.83 -13.33 5.96
N GLY A 173 -18.17 -12.77 6.98
CA GLY A 173 -18.82 -12.05 8.08
C GLY A 173 -18.96 -10.54 7.82
N PRO A 174 -20.15 -9.93 7.96
CA PRO A 174 -20.28 -8.47 7.93
C PRO A 174 -19.48 -7.84 9.09
N TRP A 175 -18.81 -6.72 8.81
CA TRP A 175 -17.84 -5.98 9.61
C TRP A 175 -18.31 -5.42 10.98
N HIS A 176 -19.15 -6.14 11.72
CA HIS A 176 -19.73 -5.68 12.99
C HIS A 176 -18.78 -5.79 14.21
N GLY A 177 -17.52 -6.24 14.03
CA GLY A 177 -16.57 -6.48 15.12
C GLY A 177 -15.48 -5.44 15.33
N LEU A 178 -15.37 -4.39 14.50
CA LEU A 178 -14.27 -3.42 14.56
C LEU A 178 -14.47 -2.29 15.58
N SER A 179 -15.61 -2.22 16.27
CA SER A 179 -15.93 -1.14 17.23
C SER A 179 -15.08 -1.12 18.50
N SER A 180 -14.11 -2.02 18.66
CA SER A 180 -13.34 -2.16 19.89
C SER A 180 -11.84 -2.43 19.70
N ILE A 181 -11.22 -2.02 18.59
CA ILE A 181 -9.75 -2.13 18.51
C ILE A 181 -9.09 -0.84 19.04
N PRO A 182 -8.36 -0.90 20.17
CA PRO A 182 -7.73 0.27 20.78
C PRO A 182 -6.37 0.53 20.13
N TRP A 183 -6.29 1.32 19.07
CA TRP A 183 -5.00 1.68 18.43
C TRP A 183 -4.88 3.16 18.06
N ALA A 184 -5.67 4.03 18.69
CA ALA A 184 -5.48 5.48 18.55
C ALA A 184 -4.30 6.04 19.38
N ALA A 185 -3.51 5.20 20.04
CA ALA A 185 -2.32 5.62 20.77
C ALA A 185 -1.11 4.85 20.25
N ASP A 186 -0.01 5.59 20.09
CA ASP A 186 1.24 5.25 19.41
C ASP A 186 1.18 5.45 17.89
N TRP A 187 2.21 6.14 17.37
CA TRP A 187 2.50 6.60 15.99
C TRP A 187 2.13 8.06 15.63
#